data_AF-T1FX90-F1
#
_entry.id   AF-T1FX90-F1
#
_cell.length_a   1.000
_cell.length_b   1.000
_cell.length_c   1.000
_cell.angle_alpha   90.00
_cell.angle_beta   90.00
_cell.angle_gamma   90.00
#
_symmetry.space_group_name_H-M   'P 1'
#
loop_
_entity.id
_entity.type
_entity.pdbx_description
1 polymer ?
#
loop_
_entity_poly.entity_id
_entity_poly.type
_entity_poly.pdbx_seq_one_letter_code
_entity_poly.pdbx_strand_id
1 'polypeptide(L)'
;MNTELLHLKSHLGTLDQNAVPYTPIDLCKWIRLNDLQCVYPNVDIALRMYTCTPATNCSAERTFSCLKRVENYLRSTMSEERLNYLAILCIEKTILQDLDINFVIDEFARRKARR
;
A
#
# COMPACT_ATOMS: atom_id res chain seq x y z
N MET A 1 -7.19 6.81 -24.40
CA MET A 1 -6.99 5.36 -24.22
C MET A 1 -6.77 4.61 -25.54
N ASN A 2 -7.71 4.61 -26.51
CA ASN A 2 -7.53 3.82 -27.76
C ASN A 2 -6.34 4.25 -28.63
N THR A 3 -6.05 5.54 -28.74
CA THR A 3 -4.90 6.06 -29.52
C THR A 3 -3.56 5.67 -28.89
N GLU A 4 -3.40 5.87 -27.58
CA GLU A 4 -2.21 5.44 -26.83
C GLU A 4 -1.94 3.93 -26.98
N LEU A 5 -2.98 3.09 -26.93
CA LEU A 5 -2.85 1.65 -27.11
C LEU A 5 -2.41 1.27 -28.52
N LEU A 6 -2.91 1.97 -29.55
CA LEU A 6 -2.48 1.76 -30.93
C LEU A 6 -1.01 2.14 -31.13
N HIS A 7 -0.59 3.28 -30.56
CA HIS A 7 0.81 3.73 -30.62
C HIS A 7 1.73 2.80 -29.83
N LEU A 8 1.33 2.37 -28.64
CA LEU A 8 2.08 1.40 -27.84
C LEU A 8 2.20 0.06 -28.59
N LYS A 9 1.13 -0.44 -29.21
CA LYS A 9 1.15 -1.68 -29.99
C LYS A 9 2.10 -1.58 -31.18
N SER A 10 2.09 -0.44 -31.89
CA SER A 10 3.04 -0.17 -32.97
C SER A 10 4.48 -0.15 -32.45
N HIS A 11 4.74 0.48 -31.31
CA HIS A 11 6.06 0.56 -30.70
C HIS A 11 6.56 -0.83 -30.27
N LEU A 12 5.71 -1.63 -29.62
CA LEU A 12 6.02 -3.01 -29.26
C LEU A 12 6.26 -3.90 -30.48
N GLY A 13 5.57 -3.65 -31.60
CA GLY A 13 5.78 -4.36 -32.86
C GLY A 13 7.10 -4.04 -33.57
N THR A 14 7.79 -2.96 -33.18
CA THR A 14 9.13 -2.61 -33.69
C THR A 14 10.27 -3.19 -32.86
N LEU A 15 9.97 -3.79 -31.71
CA LEU A 15 10.96 -4.43 -30.84
C LEU A 15 11.23 -5.86 -31.30
N ASP A 16 12.48 -6.33 -31.13
CA ASP A 16 12.84 -7.74 -31.35
C ASP A 16 12.00 -8.66 -30.44
N GLN A 17 11.70 -9.88 -30.89
CA GLN A 17 10.81 -10.83 -30.19
C GLN A 17 11.27 -11.13 -28.76
N ASN A 18 12.58 -10.99 -28.49
CA ASN A 18 13.18 -11.21 -27.17
C ASN A 18 13.00 -10.02 -26.19
N ALA A 19 12.63 -8.84 -26.67
CA ALA A 19 12.49 -7.62 -25.87
C ALA A 19 11.02 -7.28 -25.52
N VAL A 20 10.07 -8.09 -25.99
CA VAL A 20 8.64 -7.84 -25.73
C VAL A 20 8.29 -8.30 -24.31
N PRO A 21 7.73 -7.43 -23.46
CA PRO A 21 7.28 -7.82 -22.14
C PRO A 21 6.05 -8.75 -22.22
N TYR A 22 6.20 -9.97 -21.69
CA TYR A 22 5.15 -11.01 -21.75
C TYR A 22 4.13 -10.94 -20.61
N THR A 23 4.48 -10.32 -19.48
CA THR A 23 3.56 -10.18 -18.34
C THR A 23 3.15 -8.72 -18.13
N PRO A 24 1.95 -8.45 -17.57
CA PRO A 24 1.51 -7.10 -17.23
C PRO A 24 2.48 -6.37 -16.28
N ILE A 25 3.17 -7.11 -15.41
CA ILE A 25 4.19 -6.58 -14.49
C ILE A 25 5.44 -6.18 -15.27
N ASP A 26 5.89 -7.02 -16.20
CA ASP A 26 7.05 -6.72 -17.04
C ASP A 26 6.77 -5.55 -17.98
N LEU A 27 5.54 -5.44 -18.50
CA LEU A 27 5.12 -4.31 -19.32
C LEU A 27 5.11 -3.01 -18.49
N CYS A 28 4.60 -3.07 -17.27
CA CYS A 28 4.62 -1.93 -16.33
C CYS A 28 6.06 -1.50 -16.00
N LYS A 29 6.96 -2.46 -15.75
CA LYS A 29 8.39 -2.19 -15.54
C LYS A 29 9.05 -1.60 -16.77
N TRP A 30 8.77 -2.16 -17.95
CA TRP A 30 9.36 -1.72 -19.21
C TRP A 30 8.96 -0.28 -19.56
N ILE A 31 7.68 0.09 -19.39
CA ILE A 31 7.20 1.47 -19.59
C ILE A 31 7.94 2.45 -18.68
N ARG A 32 8.22 2.06 -17.43
CA ARG A 32 8.93 2.89 -16.46
C ARG A 32 10.44 2.99 -16.72
N LEU A 33 11.08 1.89 -17.10
CA LEU A 33 12.53 1.86 -17.39
C LEU A 33 12.89 2.67 -18.64
N ASN A 34 11.94 2.86 -19.56
CA ASN A 34 12.13 3.66 -20.77
C ASN A 34 11.54 5.08 -20.66
N ASP A 35 11.13 5.51 -19.46
CA ASP A 35 10.51 6.83 -19.21
C ASP A 35 9.26 7.14 -20.06
N LEU A 36 8.55 6.11 -20.51
CA LEU A 36 7.37 6.21 -21.39
C LEU A 36 6.06 6.49 -20.63
N GLN A 37 6.13 6.63 -19.31
CA GLN A 37 5.00 6.91 -18.43
C GLN A 37 4.33 8.27 -18.75
N CYS A 38 5.09 9.25 -19.22
CA CYS A 38 4.55 10.53 -19.70
C CYS A 38 3.95 10.44 -21.11
N VAL A 39 4.37 9.45 -21.91
CA VAL A 39 3.92 9.24 -23.30
C VAL A 39 2.61 8.45 -23.33
N TYR A 40 2.44 7.49 -22.42
CA TYR A 40 1.25 6.64 -22.31
C TYR A 40 0.64 6.67 -20.90
N PRO A 41 0.20 7.85 -20.41
CA PRO A 41 -0.23 8.01 -19.02
C PRO A 41 -1.46 7.17 -18.67
N ASN A 42 -2.41 7.01 -19.60
CA ASN A 42 -3.61 6.22 -19.33
C ASN A 42 -3.30 4.73 -19.26
N VAL A 43 -2.33 4.27 -20.05
CA VAL A 43 -1.88 2.87 -20.04
C VAL A 43 -1.10 2.55 -18.76
N ASP A 44 -0.21 3.45 -18.32
CA ASP A 44 0.51 3.30 -17.05
C ASP A 44 -0.47 3.21 -15.86
N ILE A 45 -1.45 4.12 -15.79
CA ILE A 45 -2.46 4.11 -14.73
C ILE A 45 -3.24 2.79 -14.72
N ALA A 46 -3.71 2.32 -15.89
CA ALA A 46 -4.47 1.08 -15.99
C ALA A 46 -3.64 -0.15 -15.61
N LEU A 47 -2.38 -0.23 -16.05
CA LEU A 47 -1.46 -1.32 -15.68
C LEU A 47 -1.15 -1.30 -14.19
N ARG A 48 -0.98 -0.13 -13.57
CA ARG A 48 -0.79 -0.03 -12.12
C ARG A 48 -2.01 -0.49 -11.35
N MET A 49 -3.21 -0.06 -11.74
CA MET A 49 -4.44 -0.54 -11.12
C MET A 49 -4.55 -2.07 -11.22
N TYR A 50 -4.31 -2.62 -12.41
CA TYR A 50 -4.36 -4.05 -12.65
C TYR A 50 -3.32 -4.83 -11.82
N THR A 51 -2.07 -4.38 -11.81
CA THR A 51 -0.97 -5.05 -11.08
C THR A 51 -1.07 -4.89 -9.56
N CYS A 52 -1.62 -3.78 -9.05
CA CYS A 52 -1.83 -3.58 -7.62
C CYS A 52 -2.98 -4.42 -7.06
N THR A 53 -4.05 -4.64 -7.83
CA THR A 53 -5.29 -5.26 -7.34
C THR A 53 -5.12 -6.65 -6.67
N PRO A 54 -4.38 -7.63 -7.24
CA PRO A 54 -4.19 -8.95 -6.62
C PRO A 54 -3.06 -9.03 -5.59
N ALA A 55 -2.14 -8.05 -5.54
CA ALA A 55 -1.01 -8.09 -4.62
C ALA A 55 -1.32 -7.40 -3.28
N THR A 56 -2.12 -6.33 -3.31
CA THR A 56 -2.58 -5.66 -2.09
C THR A 56 -3.75 -6.38 -1.45
N ASN A 57 -4.67 -7.01 -2.20
CA ASN A 57 -5.81 -7.69 -1.60
C ASN A 57 -5.38 -8.86 -0.70
N CYS A 58 -4.45 -9.72 -1.12
CA CYS A 58 -4.07 -10.90 -0.33
C CYS A 58 -3.32 -10.49 0.94
N SER A 59 -2.45 -9.49 0.86
CA SER A 59 -1.69 -8.98 2.01
C SER A 59 -2.60 -8.19 2.96
N ALA A 60 -3.51 -7.38 2.42
CA ALA A 60 -4.49 -6.65 3.20
C ALA A 60 -5.50 -7.61 3.83
N GLU A 61 -6.10 -8.56 3.10
CA GLU A 61 -7.01 -9.59 3.59
C GLU A 61 -6.35 -10.45 4.68
N ARG A 62 -5.10 -10.87 4.48
CA ARG A 62 -4.35 -11.60 5.51
C ARG A 62 -4.16 -10.75 6.76
N THR A 63 -3.80 -9.48 6.59
CA THR A 63 -3.59 -8.54 7.71
C THR A 63 -4.91 -8.21 8.42
N PHE A 64 -5.99 -7.94 7.69
CA PHE A 64 -7.32 -7.69 8.22
C PHE A 64 -7.95 -8.93 8.86
N SER A 65 -7.70 -10.14 8.33
CA SER A 65 -8.13 -11.40 8.95
C SER A 65 -7.40 -11.66 10.27
N CYS A 66 -6.08 -11.42 10.29
CA CYS A 66 -5.28 -11.47 11.51
C CYS A 66 -5.75 -10.42 12.53
N LEU A 67 -5.93 -9.17 12.09
CA LEU A 67 -6.43 -8.08 12.90
C LEU A 67 -7.82 -8.41 13.46
N LYS A 68 -8.75 -8.93 12.65
CA LYS A 68 -10.10 -9.34 13.09
C LYS A 68 -10.05 -10.44 14.14
N ARG A 69 -9.11 -11.39 14.05
CA ARG A 69 -8.88 -12.41 15.09
C ARG A 69 -8.35 -11.80 16.39
N VAL A 70 -7.36 -10.91 16.29
CA VAL A 70 -6.78 -10.20 17.44
C VAL A 70 -7.84 -9.28 18.08
N GLU A 71 -8.60 -8.56 17.27
CA GLU A 71 -9.73 -7.75 17.69
C GLU A 71 -10.76 -8.60 18.41
N ASN A 72 -11.25 -9.70 17.84
CA ASN A 72 -12.24 -10.55 18.48
C ASN A 72 -11.75 -11.12 19.83
N TYR A 73 -10.48 -11.51 19.89
CA TYR A 73 -9.86 -11.96 21.13
C TYR A 73 -9.82 -10.84 22.17
N LEU A 74 -9.36 -9.65 21.80
CA LEU A 74 -9.24 -8.50 22.71
C LEU A 74 -10.60 -7.86 23.06
N ARG A 75 -11.59 -7.82 22.15
CA ARG A 75 -12.94 -7.26 22.36
C ARG A 75 -13.71 -8.01 23.44
N SER A 76 -13.43 -9.31 23.60
CA SER A 76 -13.95 -10.09 24.74
C SER A 76 -13.51 -9.53 26.09
N THR A 77 -12.46 -8.68 26.11
CA THR A 77 -11.84 -8.10 27.30
C THR A 77 -11.65 -6.58 27.23
N MET A 78 -12.04 -5.89 26.14
CA MET A 78 -11.66 -4.49 25.86
C MET A 78 -12.79 -3.67 25.22
N SER A 79 -12.96 -2.43 25.69
CA SER A 79 -13.91 -1.45 25.13
C SER A 79 -13.54 -1.01 23.70
N GLU A 80 -14.55 -0.67 22.88
CA GLU A 80 -14.36 -0.19 21.50
C GLU A 80 -13.46 1.04 21.39
N GLU A 81 -13.52 1.95 22.38
CA GLU A 81 -12.70 3.16 22.38
C GLU A 81 -11.20 2.85 22.40
N ARG A 82 -10.78 1.96 23.31
CA ARG A 82 -9.39 1.49 23.42
C ARG A 82 -8.93 0.76 22.16
N LEU A 83 -9.85 0.10 21.45
CA LEU A 83 -9.55 -0.57 20.19
C LEU A 83 -9.25 0.42 19.07
N ASN A 84 -10.06 1.46 18.95
CA ASN A 84 -9.84 2.53 17.98
C ASN A 84 -8.48 3.23 18.20
N TYR A 85 -8.13 3.55 19.44
CA TYR A 85 -6.82 4.14 19.73
C TYR A 85 -5.67 3.19 19.36
N LEU A 86 -5.79 1.89 19.65
CA LEU A 86 -4.76 0.92 19.28
C LEU A 86 -4.62 0.77 17.76
N ALA A 87 -5.72 0.81 17.01
CA ALA A 87 -5.69 0.78 15.55
C ALA A 87 -4.94 1.99 14.97
N ILE A 88 -5.18 3.19 15.51
CA ILE A 88 -4.45 4.41 15.13
C ILE A 88 -2.95 4.24 15.40
N LEU A 89 -2.56 3.74 16.58
CA LEU A 89 -1.16 3.48 16.91
C LEU A 89 -0.51 2.44 15.97
N CYS A 90 -1.25 1.41 15.55
CA CYS A 90 -0.75 0.42 14.60
C CYS A 90 -0.56 0.97 13.18
N ILE A 91 -1.45 1.86 12.72
CA ILE A 91 -1.35 2.53 11.43
C ILE A 91 -0.15 3.49 11.44
N GLU A 92 -0.03 4.29 12.50
CA GLU A 92 1.03 5.29 12.67
C GLU A 92 2.29 4.72 13.32
N LYS A 93 2.53 3.40 13.20
CA LYS A 93 3.65 2.74 13.88
C LYS A 93 5.00 3.37 13.56
N THR A 94 5.17 3.89 12.33
CA THR A 94 6.42 4.49 11.86
C THR A 94 6.69 5.79 12.61
N ILE A 95 5.66 6.62 12.80
CA ILE A 95 5.76 7.84 13.61
C ILE A 95 6.05 7.50 15.07
N LEU A 96 5.43 6.43 15.59
CA LEU A 96 5.68 5.92 16.93
C LEU A 96 7.11 5.43 17.17
N GLN A 97 7.80 4.95 16.13
CA GLN A 97 9.20 4.53 16.26
C GLN A 97 10.15 5.72 16.50
N ASP A 98 9.79 6.89 15.99
CA ASP A 98 10.55 8.13 16.17
C ASP A 98 10.15 8.90 17.44
N LEU A 99 9.07 8.47 18.10
CA LEU A 99 8.54 9.11 19.30
C LEU A 99 9.32 8.69 20.55
N ASP A 100 9.78 9.66 21.34
CA ASP A 100 10.39 9.38 22.65
C ASP A 100 9.32 8.90 23.64
N ILE A 101 9.28 7.58 23.84
CA ILE A 101 8.33 6.94 24.74
C ILE A 101 8.55 7.37 26.19
N ASN A 102 9.78 7.70 26.61
CA ASN A 102 10.04 8.14 27.98
C ASN A 102 9.38 9.50 28.25
N PHE A 103 9.50 10.43 27.30
CA PHE A 103 8.79 11.71 27.37
C PHE A 103 7.27 11.52 27.48
N VAL A 104 6.70 10.59 26.71
CA VAL A 104 5.25 10.30 26.75
C VAL A 104 4.85 9.72 28.11
N ILE A 105 5.64 8.81 28.67
CA ILE A 105 5.39 8.23 30.00
C ILE A 105 5.44 9.31 31.08
N ASP A 106 6.45 10.17 31.05
CA ASP A 106 6.62 11.26 32.02
C ASP A 106 5.48 12.27 31.94
N GLU A 107 5.08 12.66 30.73
CA GLU A 107 3.95 13.57 30.53
C GLU A 107 2.63 12.94 30.98
N PHE A 108 2.43 11.65 30.71
CA PHE A 108 1.25 10.91 31.19
C PHE A 108 1.22 10.85 32.72
N ALA A 109 2.34 10.52 33.36
CA ALA A 109 2.48 10.48 34.81
C ALA A 109 2.20 11.86 35.43
N ARG A 110 2.76 12.93 34.85
CA ARG A 110 2.55 14.32 35.29
C ARG A 110 1.08 14.74 35.19
N ARG A 111 0.37 14.35 34.13
CA ARG A 111 -1.06 14.64 33.97
C ARG A 111 -1.92 13.84 34.93
N LYS A 112 -1.56 12.58 35.19
CA LYS A 112 -2.30 11.72 36.13
C LYS A 112 -2.10 12.12 37.58
N ALA A 113 -0.91 12.57 37.96
CA ALA A 113 -0.59 13.06 39.31
C ALA A 113 -1.23 14.41 39.66
N ARG A 114 -1.76 15.13 38.66
CA ARG A 114 -2.53 16.38 38.85
C ARG A 114 -4.03 16.15 39.09
N ARG A 115 -4.50 14.90 39.01
CA ARG A 115 -5.83 14.47 39.45
C ARG A 115 -5.71 13.78 40.80
#